data_AF-A0A412RE06-F1
#
_entry.id   AF-A0A412RE06-F1
#
_cell.length_a   1.000
_cell.length_b   1.000
_cell.length_c   1.000
_cell.angle_alpha   90.00
_cell.angle_beta   90.00
_cell.angle_gamma   90.00
#
_symmetry.space_group_name_H-M   'P 1'
#
loop_
_entity.id
_entity.type
_entity.pdbx_description
1 polymer ?
#
loop_
_entity_poly.entity_id
_entity_poly.type
_entity_poly.pdbx_seq_one_letter_code
_entity_poly.pdbx_strand_id
1 'polypeptide(L)'
;MKVFLERKRTNISAQGEFDPITKTLTVFKGSTLSESIAYTEKFRGAATIEKHRAGIVENNVLLKDVVFKSASTAANFVTGSSTNGLTAWKTSDGKAIRDLVKAEKAEA
;
A
#
# COMPACT_ATOMS: atom_id res chain seq x y z
N MET A 1 -9.61 -10.01 -0.69
CA MET A 1 -9.55 -9.83 -2.17
C MET A 1 -8.16 -9.37 -2.59
N LYS A 2 -7.58 -9.95 -3.65
CA LYS A 2 -6.21 -9.62 -4.07
C LYS A 2 -6.11 -8.26 -4.76
N VAL A 3 -5.07 -7.50 -4.40
CA VAL A 3 -4.80 -6.17 -4.91
C VAL A 3 -3.31 -5.97 -5.21
N PHE A 4 -3.03 -5.07 -6.13
CA PHE A 4 -1.72 -4.78 -6.67
C PHE A 4 -1.49 -3.27 -6.66
N LEU A 5 -0.27 -2.84 -6.36
CA LEU A 5 0.16 -1.46 -6.45
C LEU A 5 1.46 -1.42 -7.25
N GLU A 6 1.39 -0.85 -8.44
CA GLU A 6 2.54 -0.75 -9.35
C GLU A 6 2.81 0.70 -9.74
N ARG A 7 4.09 1.08 -9.73
CA ARG A 7 4.52 2.43 -10.14
C ARG A 7 5.82 2.34 -10.94
N LYS A 8 5.68 2.37 -12.28
CA LYS A 8 6.81 2.23 -13.22
C LYS A 8 7.92 3.27 -13.00
N ARG A 9 7.56 4.52 -12.71
CA ARG A 9 8.53 5.61 -12.52
C ARG A 9 9.51 5.39 -11.37
N THR A 10 9.09 4.66 -10.34
CA THR A 10 9.87 4.46 -9.11
C THR A 10 10.15 2.97 -8.85
N ASN A 11 9.98 2.11 -9.87
CA ASN A 11 10.18 0.67 -9.80
C ASN A 11 9.47 -0.02 -8.62
N ILE A 12 8.23 0.38 -8.32
CA ILE A 12 7.45 -0.20 -7.22
C ILE A 12 6.53 -1.26 -7.80
N SER A 13 6.47 -2.42 -7.16
CA SER A 13 5.48 -3.46 -7.44
C SER A 13 5.17 -4.19 -6.13
N ALA A 14 3.98 -3.95 -5.58
CA ALA A 14 3.53 -4.58 -4.35
C ALA A 14 2.24 -5.37 -4.59
N GLN A 15 2.13 -6.49 -3.90
CA GLN A 15 0.96 -7.35 -3.91
C GLN A 15 0.39 -7.44 -2.50
N GLY A 16 -0.91 -7.61 -2.41
CA GLY A 16 -1.56 -7.73 -1.13
C GLY A 16 -2.98 -8.22 -1.22
N GLU A 17 -3.62 -8.25 -0.06
CA GLU A 17 -5.01 -8.57 0.10
C GLU A 17 -5.72 -7.45 0.84
N PHE A 18 -6.74 -6.90 0.20
CA PHE A 18 -7.67 -5.95 0.81
C PHE A 18 -8.89 -6.69 1.34
N ASP A 19 -9.32 -6.37 2.54
CA ASP A 19 -10.58 -6.80 3.12
C ASP A 19 -11.55 -5.60 3.15
N PRO A 20 -12.62 -5.59 2.34
CA PRO A 20 -13.55 -4.47 2.30
C PRO A 20 -14.36 -4.30 3.60
N ILE A 21 -14.60 -5.38 4.34
CA ILE A 21 -15.40 -5.38 5.57
C ILE A 21 -14.61 -4.68 6.69
N THR A 22 -13.39 -5.15 6.94
CA THR A 22 -12.54 -4.60 8.00
C THR A 22 -11.73 -3.38 7.54
N LYS A 23 -11.71 -3.12 6.23
CA LYS A 23 -10.88 -2.09 5.54
C LYS A 23 -9.38 -2.28 5.76
N THR A 24 -8.99 -3.48 6.19
CA THR A 24 -7.58 -3.84 6.38
C THR A 24 -6.93 -4.20 5.05
N LEU A 25 -5.62 -4.01 4.97
CA LEU A 25 -4.83 -4.41 3.81
C LEU A 25 -3.56 -5.11 4.25
N THR A 26 -3.37 -6.34 3.81
CA THR A 26 -2.15 -7.12 4.03
C THR A 26 -1.24 -6.99 2.82
N VAL A 27 -0.02 -6.48 2.99
CA VAL A 27 1.01 -6.46 1.95
C VAL A 27 1.83 -7.74 2.08
N PHE A 28 1.98 -8.48 0.98
CA PHE A 28 2.70 -9.75 0.98
C PHE A 28 4.20 -9.55 0.81
N LYS A 29 4.98 -10.45 1.43
CA LYS A 29 6.41 -10.59 1.22
C LYS A 29 6.75 -10.78 -0.26
N GLY A 30 7.94 -10.35 -0.65
CA GLY A 30 8.37 -10.29 -2.05
C GLY A 30 7.90 -9.03 -2.79
N SER A 31 7.06 -8.18 -2.16
CA SER A 31 6.71 -6.88 -2.71
C SER A 31 7.93 -5.96 -2.79
N THR A 32 8.10 -5.27 -3.92
CA THR A 32 9.10 -4.23 -4.14
C THR A 32 8.56 -2.86 -3.77
N LEU A 33 9.21 -2.22 -2.81
CA LEU A 33 8.87 -0.91 -2.26
C LEU A 33 9.72 0.19 -2.91
N SER A 34 9.31 1.44 -2.69
CA SER A 34 10.12 2.60 -3.05
C SER A 34 11.45 2.60 -2.28
N GLU A 35 12.55 2.83 -2.98
CA GLU A 35 13.87 3.00 -2.36
C GLU A 35 13.90 4.22 -1.44
N SER A 36 13.32 5.34 -1.88
CA SER A 36 13.31 6.57 -1.11
C SER A 36 11.99 6.77 -0.37
N ILE A 37 12.09 7.36 0.82
CA ILE A 37 10.96 7.91 1.59
C ILE A 37 10.97 9.42 1.40
N ALA A 38 9.81 10.00 1.08
CA ALA A 38 9.67 11.42 0.85
C ALA A 38 9.63 12.20 2.17
N TYR A 39 10.69 12.93 2.50
CA TYR A 39 10.71 13.82 3.65
C TYR A 39 10.18 15.19 3.24
N THR A 40 8.90 15.43 3.48
CA THR A 40 8.26 16.73 3.19
C THR A 40 7.45 17.20 4.40
N GLU A 41 7.35 18.50 4.63
CA GLU A 41 6.59 19.06 5.78
C GLU A 41 5.13 18.60 5.81
N LYS A 42 4.55 18.31 4.64
CA LYS A 42 3.17 17.82 4.48
C LYS A 42 3.04 16.32 4.73
N PHE A 43 4.14 15.57 4.77
CA PHE A 43 4.15 14.12 5.00
C PHE A 43 4.86 13.76 6.31
N ARG A 44 4.11 13.80 7.41
CA ARG A 44 4.60 13.44 8.75
C ARG A 44 4.81 11.94 8.96
N GLY A 45 4.49 11.10 7.96
CA GLY A 45 4.59 9.64 8.05
C GLY A 45 5.97 9.06 7.77
N ALA A 46 6.94 9.87 7.34
CA ALA A 46 8.25 9.39 6.87
C ALA A 46 9.01 8.59 7.95
N ALA A 47 9.17 9.16 9.14
CA ALA A 47 9.89 8.51 10.25
C ALA A 47 9.21 7.20 10.70
N THR A 48 7.89 7.14 10.67
CA THR A 48 7.14 5.91 10.97
C THR A 48 7.41 4.85 9.92
N ILE A 49 7.38 5.20 8.62
CA ILE A 49 7.65 4.24 7.55
C ILE A 49 9.07 3.71 7.64
N GLU A 50 10.05 4.56 7.93
CA GLU A 50 11.44 4.15 8.11
C GLU A 50 11.57 3.10 9.21
N LYS A 51 10.99 3.36 10.38
CA LYS A 51 10.94 2.39 11.49
C LYS A 51 10.20 1.11 11.13
N HIS A 52 9.10 1.22 10.38
CA HIS A 52 8.34 0.06 9.95
C HIS A 52 9.09 -0.78 8.93
N ARG A 53 9.94 -0.20 8.09
CA ARG A 53 10.75 -0.92 7.10
C ARG A 53 12.02 -1.52 7.71
N ALA A 54 12.54 -0.92 8.79
CA ALA A 54 13.73 -1.38 9.47
C ALA A 54 13.59 -2.87 9.90
N GLY A 55 14.52 -3.70 9.43
CA GLY A 55 14.57 -5.13 9.76
C GLY A 55 13.51 -6.00 9.07
N ILE A 56 12.68 -5.44 8.17
CA ILE A 56 11.67 -6.20 7.43
C ILE A 56 11.69 -5.93 5.92
N VAL A 57 12.54 -5.00 5.48
CA VAL A 57 12.79 -4.70 4.06
C VAL A 57 14.29 -4.79 3.81
N GLU A 58 14.68 -5.55 2.79
CA GLU A 58 16.06 -5.69 2.34
C GLU A 58 16.09 -5.53 0.82
N ASN A 59 17.03 -4.75 0.28
CA ASN A 59 17.12 -4.46 -1.16
C ASN A 59 15.78 -3.96 -1.76
N ASN A 60 15.04 -3.14 -1.01
CA ASN A 60 13.71 -2.66 -1.36
C ASN A 60 12.62 -3.74 -1.46
N VAL A 61 12.89 -4.97 -1.02
CA VAL A 61 11.95 -6.10 -1.03
C VAL A 61 11.47 -6.39 0.38
N LEU A 62 10.15 -6.55 0.53
CA LEU A 62 9.52 -6.90 1.79
C LEU A 62 9.80 -8.36 2.17
N LEU A 63 10.32 -8.59 3.37
CA LEU A 63 10.73 -9.92 3.83
C LEU A 63 9.59 -10.74 4.45
N LYS A 64 8.54 -10.09 4.96
CA LYS A 64 7.40 -10.74 5.62
C LYS A 64 6.09 -10.02 5.34
N ASP A 65 4.98 -10.73 5.50
CA ASP A 65 3.66 -10.14 5.31
C ASP A 65 3.37 -9.12 6.43
N VAL A 66 2.75 -7.99 6.06
CA VAL A 66 2.43 -6.91 6.99
C VAL A 66 0.97 -6.49 6.82
N VAL A 67 0.21 -6.55 7.91
CA VAL A 67 -1.19 -6.13 7.96
C VAL A 67 -1.27 -4.66 8.34
N PHE A 68 -2.05 -3.90 7.56
CA PHE A 68 -2.34 -2.50 7.80
C PHE A 68 -3.83 -2.29 8.07
N LYS A 69 -4.16 -1.37 8.98
CA LYS A 69 -5.54 -1.01 9.30
C LYS A 69 -6.25 -0.21 8.21
N SER A 70 -5.53 0.20 7.16
CA SER A 70 -6.10 0.92 6.02
C SER A 70 -5.26 0.75 4.76
N ALA A 71 -5.94 0.80 3.61
CA ALA A 71 -5.28 0.78 2.31
C ALA A 71 -4.32 1.97 2.09
N SER A 72 -4.63 3.14 2.67
CA SER A 72 -3.77 4.33 2.57
C SER A 72 -2.48 4.17 3.37
N THR A 73 -2.54 3.58 4.58
CA THR A 73 -1.33 3.29 5.35
C THR A 73 -0.44 2.29 4.61
N ALA A 74 -1.03 1.25 4.02
CA ALA A 74 -0.29 0.30 3.21
C ALA A 74 0.33 0.94 1.96
N ALA A 75 -0.42 1.82 1.27
CA ALA A 75 0.09 2.52 0.10
C ALA A 75 1.27 3.44 0.46
N ASN A 76 1.17 4.20 1.56
CA ASN A 76 2.26 5.04 2.05
C ASN A 76 3.49 4.21 2.42
N PHE A 77 3.28 3.07 3.09
CA PHE A 77 4.36 2.15 3.43
C PHE A 77 5.08 1.65 2.18
N VAL A 78 4.35 1.28 1.13
CA VAL A 78 4.92 0.79 -0.12
C VAL A 78 5.62 1.92 -0.90
N THR A 79 4.99 3.08 -1.04
CA THR A 79 5.51 4.17 -1.88
C THR A 79 6.46 5.12 -1.18
N GLY A 80 6.59 5.04 0.15
CA GLY A 80 7.39 5.97 0.93
C GLY A 80 6.85 7.41 0.89
N SER A 81 5.63 7.65 0.42
CA SER A 81 5.09 9.00 0.19
C SER A 81 3.58 9.04 0.41
N SER A 82 3.01 10.23 0.60
CA SER A 82 1.56 10.39 0.72
C SER A 82 0.86 9.89 -0.55
N THR A 83 0.13 8.78 -0.42
CA THR A 83 -0.51 8.06 -1.52
C THR A 83 -1.94 7.74 -1.13
N ASN A 84 -2.88 8.08 -2.02
CA ASN A 84 -4.27 7.67 -1.84
C ASN A 84 -4.42 6.17 -2.12
N GLY A 85 -4.50 5.37 -1.06
CA GLY A 85 -4.56 3.92 -1.15
C GLY A 85 -5.79 3.43 -1.92
N LEU A 86 -6.92 4.12 -1.83
CA LEU A 86 -8.13 3.68 -2.52
C LEU A 86 -7.99 3.72 -4.05
N THR A 87 -7.15 4.61 -4.57
CA THR A 87 -6.88 4.73 -6.01
C THR A 87 -5.60 4.03 -6.46
N ALA A 88 -4.64 3.86 -5.54
CA ALA A 88 -3.34 3.27 -5.85
C ALA A 88 -3.40 1.74 -5.90
N TRP A 89 -4.17 1.12 -5.00
CA TRP A 89 -4.41 -0.31 -5.01
C TRP A 89 -5.47 -0.65 -6.05
N LYS A 90 -5.12 -1.58 -6.94
CA LYS A 90 -5.97 -2.07 -8.02
C LYS A 90 -6.20 -3.57 -7.89
N THR A 91 -7.35 -4.05 -8.34
CA THR A 91 -7.61 -5.49 -8.45
C THR A 91 -6.80 -6.10 -9.60
N SER A 92 -6.83 -7.43 -9.70
CA SER A 92 -6.33 -8.17 -10.86
C SER A 92 -6.89 -7.64 -12.19
N ASP A 93 -8.13 -7.14 -12.18
CA ASP A 93 -8.82 -6.57 -13.35
C ASP A 93 -8.45 -5.10 -13.62
N GLY A 94 -7.50 -4.55 -12.86
CA GLY A 94 -7.04 -3.16 -13.00
C GLY A 94 -7.99 -2.10 -12.43
N LYS A 95 -9.09 -2.49 -11.78
CA LYS A 95 -10.05 -1.57 -11.14
C LYS A 95 -9.51 -1.07 -9.81
N ALA A 96 -9.69 0.21 -9.51
CA ALA A 96 -9.28 0.77 -8.22
C ALA A 96 -10.21 0.28 -7.09
N ILE A 97 -9.66 -0.01 -5.91
CA ILE A 97 -10.49 -0.44 -4.77
C ILE A 97 -11.50 0.64 -4.34
N ARG A 98 -11.24 1.92 -4.66
CA ARG A 98 -12.18 3.03 -4.45
C ARG A 98 -13.55 2.74 -5.05
N ASP A 99 -13.59 2.19 -6.24
CA ASP A 99 -14.83 1.98 -6.99
C ASP A 99 -15.64 0.83 -6.38
N LEU A 100 -14.95 -0.15 -5.78
CA LEU A 100 -15.56 -1.25 -5.02
C LEU A 100 -16.15 -0.76 -3.70
N VAL A 101 -15.37 0.01 -2.93
CA VAL A 101 -15.83 0.59 -1.65
C VAL A 101 -17.02 1.55 -1.85
N LYS A 102 -17.10 2.22 -3.01
CA LYS A 102 -18.25 3.06 -3.36
C LYS A 102 -19.49 2.25 -3.68
N ALA A 103 -19.36 1.15 -4.43
CA ALA A 103 -20.47 0.27 -4.76
C ALA A 103 -21.11 -0.31 -3.49
N GLU A 104 -20.28 -0.80 -2.57
CA GLU A 104 -20.75 -1.37 -1.29
C GLU A 104 -21.48 -0.35 -0.41
N LYS A 105 -21.06 0.93 -0.47
CA LYS A 105 -21.75 2.03 0.22
C LYS A 105 -23.08 2.45 -0.41
N ALA A 106 -23.33 2.11 -1.67
CA ALA A 106 -24.56 2.45 -2.36
C ALA A 106 -25.66 1.40 -2.13
N GLU A 107 -25.28 0.22 -1.64
CA GLU A 107 -26.17 -0.92 -1.39
C GLU A 107 -26.49 -1.11 0.11
N ALA A 108 -25.93 -0.27 1.00
CA ALA A 108 -26.15 -0.25 2.44
C ALA A 108 -26.94 0.99 2.87
#